data_AF-A0A2D8CFR0-F1
#
_entry.id   AF-A0A2D8CFR0-F1
#
_cell.length_a   1.000
_cell.length_b   1.000
_cell.length_c   1.000
_cell.angle_alpha   90.00
_cell.angle_beta   90.00
_cell.angle_gamma   90.00
#
_symmetry.space_group_name_H-M   'P 1'
#
loop_
_entity.id
_entity.type
_entity.pdbx_description
1 polymer ?
#
loop_
_entity_poly.entity_id
_entity_poly.type
_entity_poly.pdbx_seq_one_letter_code
_entity_poly.pdbx_strand_id
1 'polypeptide(L)'
;MQKVTKRILLFFVLMVMISTAAQAQFEEPVIKKVENTKEARAEFQSRFGDIKWTGQGFRFNELDRMPAIEIRAVLQGAYGDPTQKVEDIIEKDGYLRDGKSIQFEYWFVIDGEIPMMVLDLEGPFDNGLVYVGASRYVDLMPQVKRTLTKELRETSPKEYVDYFFSPERGQWYKVTYEAGEYRKEEIKKPSHIKT
;
A
#
# COMPACT_ATOMS: atom_id res chain seq x y z
N MET A 1 -16.49 -44.36 -34.62
CA MET A 1 -15.28 -43.51 -34.52
C MET A 1 -15.57 -42.07 -34.10
N GLN A 2 -16.45 -41.31 -34.77
CA GLN A 2 -16.75 -39.89 -34.46
C GLN A 2 -17.06 -39.54 -32.99
N LYS A 3 -17.81 -40.39 -32.26
CA LYS A 3 -18.14 -40.17 -30.85
C LYS A 3 -16.93 -40.28 -29.90
N VAL A 4 -15.94 -41.12 -30.25
CA VAL A 4 -14.72 -41.32 -29.45
C VAL A 4 -13.77 -40.15 -29.66
N THR A 5 -13.61 -39.69 -30.91
CA THR A 5 -12.79 -38.52 -31.25
C THR A 5 -13.33 -37.24 -30.60
N LYS A 6 -14.67 -37.05 -30.56
CA LYS A 6 -15.30 -35.92 -29.83
C LYS A 6 -15.04 -35.96 -28.33
N ARG A 7 -15.05 -37.13 -27.69
CA ARG A 7 -14.79 -37.28 -26.25
C ARG A 7 -13.33 -37.00 -25.90
N ILE A 8 -12.40 -37.45 -26.73
CA ILE A 8 -10.96 -37.18 -26.56
C ILE A 8 -10.68 -35.67 -26.71
N LEU A 9 -11.28 -35.03 -27.72
CA LEU A 9 -11.13 -33.59 -27.94
C LEU A 9 -11.70 -32.78 -26.76
N LEU A 10 -12.87 -33.16 -26.24
CA LEU A 10 -13.48 -32.50 -25.07
C LEU A 10 -12.60 -32.63 -23.82
N PHE A 11 -12.01 -33.80 -23.60
CA PHE A 11 -11.11 -34.05 -22.47
C PHE A 11 -9.83 -33.21 -22.58
N PHE A 12 -9.26 -33.11 -23.78
CA PHE A 12 -8.09 -32.26 -24.04
C PHE A 12 -8.39 -30.77 -23.80
N VAL A 13 -9.54 -30.28 -24.27
CA VAL A 13 -9.97 -28.89 -24.02
C VAL A 13 -10.17 -28.64 -22.53
N LEU A 14 -10.79 -29.58 -21.81
CA LEU A 14 -10.96 -29.46 -20.35
C LEU A 14 -9.61 -29.43 -19.63
N MET A 15 -8.66 -30.28 -20.04
CA MET A 15 -7.33 -30.34 -19.43
C MET A 15 -6.51 -29.07 -19.69
N VAL A 16 -6.61 -28.51 -20.90
CA VAL A 16 -5.99 -27.20 -21.23
C VAL A 16 -6.62 -26.09 -20.40
N MET A 17 -7.95 -26.05 -20.26
CA MET A 17 -8.65 -25.04 -19.44
C MET A 17 -8.33 -25.15 -17.94
N ILE A 18 -8.13 -26.37 -17.42
CA ILE A 18 -7.70 -26.57 -16.02
C ILE A 18 -6.25 -26.10 -15.84
N SER A 19 -5.39 -26.34 -16.83
CA SER A 19 -3.97 -25.94 -16.78
C SER A 19 -3.82 -24.41 -16.79
N THR A 20 -4.60 -23.70 -17.61
CA THR A 20 -4.58 -22.24 -17.65
C THR A 20 -5.16 -21.61 -16.38
N ALA A 21 -6.23 -22.18 -15.82
CA ALA A 21 -6.78 -21.73 -14.55
C ALA A 21 -5.80 -21.93 -13.38
N ALA A 22 -5.05 -23.03 -13.38
CA ALA A 22 -4.00 -23.25 -12.39
C ALA A 22 -2.85 -22.25 -12.55
N GLN A 23 -2.38 -21.97 -13.78
CA GLN A 23 -1.31 -21.00 -14.01
C GLN A 23 -1.68 -19.57 -13.57
N ALA A 24 -2.92 -19.13 -13.79
CA ALA A 24 -3.40 -17.82 -13.32
C ALA A 24 -3.39 -17.68 -11.79
N GLN A 25 -3.51 -18.79 -11.04
CA GLN A 25 -3.39 -18.80 -9.58
C GLN A 25 -1.92 -18.64 -9.11
N PHE A 26 -0.93 -18.83 -10.00
CA PHE A 26 0.50 -18.74 -9.69
C PHE A 26 1.20 -17.48 -10.19
N GLU A 27 0.54 -16.61 -10.95
CA GLU A 27 1.15 -15.35 -11.36
C GLU A 27 1.26 -14.40 -10.14
N GLU A 28 2.41 -13.73 -10.00
CA GLU A 28 2.59 -12.71 -8.97
C GLU A 28 1.67 -11.52 -9.30
N PRO A 29 0.83 -11.06 -8.35
CA PRO A 29 -0.08 -9.95 -8.60
C PRO A 29 0.67 -8.70 -9.02
N VAL A 30 0.12 -7.98 -9.99
CA VAL A 30 0.67 -6.71 -10.48
C VAL A 30 0.22 -5.58 -9.56
N ILE A 31 1.15 -5.01 -8.82
CA ILE A 31 0.90 -3.90 -7.89
C ILE A 31 1.18 -2.58 -8.60
N LYS A 32 0.17 -1.72 -8.74
CA LYS A 32 0.33 -0.38 -9.32
C LYS A 32 -0.02 0.70 -8.30
N LYS A 33 0.91 1.61 -8.03
CA LYS A 33 0.66 2.78 -7.18
C LYS A 33 -0.30 3.76 -7.89
N VAL A 34 -1.22 4.34 -7.14
CA VAL A 34 -1.99 5.52 -7.54
C VAL A 34 -1.11 6.75 -7.38
N GLU A 35 -0.99 7.56 -8.43
CA GLU A 35 -0.14 8.74 -8.42
C GLU A 35 -0.60 9.83 -7.46
N ASN A 36 0.34 10.64 -6.99
CA ASN A 36 0.06 11.82 -6.18
C ASN A 36 -0.38 12.99 -7.08
N THR A 37 -1.53 12.83 -7.72
CA THR A 37 -2.21 13.89 -8.45
C THR A 37 -3.66 13.97 -7.98
N LYS A 38 -4.31 15.12 -8.20
CA LYS A 38 -5.73 15.27 -7.82
C LYS A 38 -6.60 14.34 -8.66
N GLU A 39 -6.24 14.18 -9.93
CA GLU A 39 -6.96 13.38 -10.92
C GLU A 39 -6.90 11.89 -10.60
N ALA A 40 -5.70 11.34 -10.34
CA ALA A 40 -5.53 9.91 -10.04
C ALA A 40 -6.23 9.53 -8.72
N ARG A 41 -6.16 10.41 -7.71
CA ARG A 41 -6.87 10.22 -6.45
C ARG A 41 -8.39 10.26 -6.63
N ALA A 42 -8.90 11.22 -7.42
CA ALA A 42 -10.32 11.33 -7.72
C ALA A 42 -10.83 10.10 -8.49
N GLU A 43 -10.05 9.59 -9.45
CA GLU A 43 -10.37 8.36 -10.18
C GLU A 43 -10.44 7.16 -9.24
N PHE A 44 -9.42 6.98 -8.39
CA PHE A 44 -9.40 5.90 -7.40
C PHE A 44 -10.62 5.96 -6.48
N GLN A 45 -10.92 7.14 -5.93
CA GLN A 45 -12.07 7.34 -5.05
C GLN A 45 -13.41 7.13 -5.78
N SER A 46 -13.54 7.59 -7.02
CA SER A 46 -14.75 7.39 -7.83
C SER A 46 -14.97 5.90 -8.11
N ARG A 47 -13.90 5.17 -8.38
CA ARG A 47 -13.96 3.74 -8.72
C ARG A 47 -14.19 2.85 -7.50
N PHE A 48 -13.69 3.25 -6.34
CA PHE A 48 -13.66 2.42 -5.13
C PHE A 48 -14.37 3.05 -3.92
N GLY A 49 -15.23 4.05 -4.14
CA GLY A 49 -15.91 4.81 -3.09
C GLY A 49 -16.81 3.96 -2.18
N ASP A 50 -17.43 2.91 -2.70
CA ASP A 50 -18.36 2.03 -1.97
C ASP A 50 -17.69 0.79 -1.35
N ILE A 51 -16.37 0.80 -1.22
CA ILE A 51 -15.61 -0.33 -0.70
C ILE A 51 -15.72 -0.43 0.82
N LYS A 52 -16.07 -1.62 1.30
CA LYS A 52 -15.89 -2.02 2.69
C LYS A 52 -14.43 -2.41 2.93
N TRP A 53 -13.66 -1.49 3.50
CA TRP A 53 -12.25 -1.68 3.86
C TRP A 53 -12.08 -2.62 5.06
N THR A 54 -11.05 -3.46 5.02
CA THR A 54 -10.66 -4.33 6.13
C THR A 54 -9.16 -4.60 6.12
N GLY A 55 -8.58 -4.83 7.30
CA GLY A 55 -7.21 -5.35 7.45
C GLY A 55 -7.15 -6.90 7.44
N GLN A 56 -8.30 -7.58 7.36
CA GLN A 56 -8.33 -9.04 7.34
C GLN A 56 -7.64 -9.59 6.08
N GLY A 57 -6.90 -10.69 6.25
CA GLY A 57 -6.16 -11.36 5.16
C GLY A 57 -4.71 -10.89 5.04
N PHE A 58 -4.37 -9.70 5.52
CA PHE A 58 -2.98 -9.24 5.63
C PHE A 58 -2.26 -9.94 6.78
N ARG A 59 -1.61 -11.08 6.47
CA ARG A 59 -0.88 -11.87 7.47
C ARG A 59 0.38 -11.14 7.92
N PHE A 60 0.75 -11.35 9.18
CA PHE A 60 2.00 -10.84 9.74
C PHE A 60 3.21 -11.42 8.97
N ASN A 61 4.21 -10.60 8.66
CA ASN A 61 5.44 -10.97 7.97
C ASN A 61 6.63 -10.07 8.39
N GLU A 62 7.68 -10.07 7.57
CA GLU A 62 8.93 -9.37 7.87
C GLU A 62 8.79 -7.84 7.89
N LEU A 63 7.93 -7.25 7.06
CA LEU A 63 7.70 -5.80 7.08
C LEU A 63 7.08 -5.34 8.39
N ASP A 64 6.22 -6.16 9.00
CA ASP A 64 5.60 -5.81 10.29
C ASP A 64 6.60 -5.77 11.45
N ARG A 65 7.84 -6.23 11.25
CA ARG A 65 8.95 -6.12 12.21
C ARG A 65 9.95 -5.01 11.87
N MET A 66 9.85 -4.44 10.69
CA MET A 66 10.77 -3.42 10.19
C MET A 66 10.32 -2.05 10.71
N PRO A 67 11.24 -1.16 11.13
CA PRO A 67 10.86 0.19 11.54
C PRO A 67 10.11 0.92 10.42
N ALA A 68 9.00 1.59 10.74
CA ALA A 68 8.17 2.28 9.75
C ALA A 68 8.96 3.30 8.91
N ILE A 69 9.93 3.97 9.55
CA ILE A 69 10.86 4.91 8.92
C ILE A 69 11.72 4.25 7.82
N GLU A 70 12.08 2.98 8.00
CA GLU A 70 12.83 2.22 6.98
C GLU A 70 11.90 1.73 5.87
N ILE A 71 10.69 1.25 6.22
CA ILE A 71 9.68 0.82 5.24
C ILE A 71 9.32 1.99 4.31
N ARG A 72 9.20 3.20 4.88
CA ARG A 72 8.94 4.42 4.12
C ARG A 72 10.02 4.73 3.09
N ALA A 73 11.30 4.51 3.41
CA ALA A 73 12.40 4.72 2.48
C ALA A 73 12.42 3.70 1.32
N VAL A 74 12.11 2.43 1.59
CA VAL A 74 12.03 1.42 0.52
C VAL A 74 10.77 1.59 -0.33
N LEU A 75 9.65 2.04 0.25
CA LEU A 75 8.47 2.47 -0.52
C LEU A 75 8.80 3.65 -1.45
N GLN A 76 9.61 4.61 -1.00
CA GLN A 76 10.12 5.69 -1.86
C GLN A 76 10.96 5.14 -3.03
N GLY A 77 11.76 4.11 -2.76
CA GLY A 77 12.57 3.45 -3.78
C GLY A 77 11.73 2.73 -4.83
N ALA A 78 10.68 2.02 -4.40
CA ALA A 78 9.87 1.17 -5.27
C ALA A 78 8.82 1.98 -6.06
N TYR A 79 8.14 2.91 -5.37
CA TYR A 79 6.94 3.57 -5.90
C TYR A 79 7.03 5.11 -5.92
N GLY A 80 8.16 5.69 -5.53
CA GLY A 80 8.31 7.14 -5.44
C GLY A 80 7.47 7.73 -4.32
N ASP A 81 6.98 8.95 -4.53
CA ASP A 81 6.26 9.69 -3.48
C ASP A 81 4.93 9.02 -3.09
N PRO A 82 4.51 9.14 -1.80
CA PRO A 82 3.22 8.67 -1.32
C PRO A 82 2.06 9.26 -2.11
N THR A 83 0.96 8.53 -2.22
CA THR A 83 -0.28 9.02 -2.83
C THR A 83 -0.85 10.20 -2.04
N GLN A 84 -0.73 10.18 -0.71
CA GLN A 84 -1.01 11.31 0.17
C GLN A 84 0.04 11.43 1.26
N LYS A 85 0.41 12.67 1.61
CA LYS A 85 1.14 12.99 2.84
C LYS A 85 0.24 13.68 3.85
N VAL A 86 0.74 13.90 5.06
CA VAL A 86 0.03 14.63 6.12
C VAL A 86 -0.50 15.99 5.63
N GLU A 87 0.24 16.70 4.78
CA GLU A 87 -0.16 17.99 4.24
C GLU A 87 -1.40 17.89 3.36
N ASP A 88 -1.45 16.89 2.48
CA ASP A 88 -2.59 16.63 1.60
C ASP A 88 -3.86 16.27 2.39
N ILE A 89 -3.69 15.57 3.51
CA ILE A 89 -4.79 15.14 4.37
C ILE A 89 -5.37 16.34 5.12
N ILE A 90 -4.50 17.19 5.68
CA ILE A 90 -4.93 18.41 6.38
C ILE A 90 -5.59 19.38 5.40
N GLU A 91 -5.05 19.60 4.20
CA GLU A 91 -5.65 20.51 3.20
C GLU A 91 -7.06 20.05 2.82
N LYS A 92 -7.28 18.74 2.70
CA LYS A 92 -8.58 18.17 2.33
C LYS A 92 -9.60 18.27 3.47
N ASP A 93 -9.23 17.83 4.66
CA ASP A 93 -10.18 17.63 5.76
C ASP A 93 -10.29 18.88 6.66
N GLY A 94 -9.36 19.84 6.55
CA GLY A 94 -9.29 21.07 7.35
C GLY A 94 -8.75 20.88 8.77
N TYR A 95 -8.47 19.63 9.18
CA TYR A 95 -7.90 19.28 10.48
C TYR A 95 -7.16 17.94 10.38
N LEU A 96 -6.23 17.70 11.30
CA LEU A 96 -5.72 16.35 11.54
C LEU A 96 -6.83 15.55 12.20
N ARG A 97 -7.28 14.44 11.61
CA ARG A 97 -8.32 13.59 12.19
C ARG A 97 -7.97 13.22 13.63
N ASP A 98 -8.83 13.60 14.57
CA ASP A 98 -8.62 13.33 16.00
C ASP A 98 -8.40 11.82 16.24
N GLY A 99 -7.29 11.49 16.89
CA GLY A 99 -6.91 10.12 17.24
C GLY A 99 -6.16 9.33 16.16
N LYS A 100 -5.87 9.89 14.98
CA LYS A 100 -5.03 9.26 13.94
C LYS A 100 -4.25 10.30 13.14
N SER A 101 -3.00 10.55 13.50
CA SER A 101 -2.12 11.37 12.66
C SER A 101 -1.51 10.46 11.61
N ILE A 102 -2.02 10.52 10.40
CA ILE A 102 -1.46 9.75 9.29
C ILE A 102 -0.22 10.49 8.78
N GLN A 103 0.95 9.83 8.78
CA GLN A 103 2.16 10.41 8.20
C GLN A 103 2.06 10.42 6.67
N PHE A 104 1.69 9.28 6.10
CA PHE A 104 1.57 9.08 4.66
C PHE A 104 0.61 7.93 4.33
N GLU A 105 0.12 7.94 3.09
CA GLU A 105 -0.66 6.86 2.49
C GLU A 105 -0.11 6.51 1.10
N TYR A 106 0.10 5.23 0.85
CA TYR A 106 0.26 4.68 -0.49
C TYR A 106 -1.02 3.95 -0.88
N TRP A 107 -1.62 4.33 -2.00
CA TRP A 107 -2.77 3.64 -2.55
C TRP A 107 -2.35 2.81 -3.74
N PHE A 108 -2.94 1.63 -3.87
CA PHE A 108 -2.60 0.67 -4.90
C PHE A 108 -3.84 0.11 -5.56
N VAL A 109 -3.70 -0.23 -6.84
CA VAL A 109 -4.62 -1.06 -7.59
C VAL A 109 -3.90 -2.33 -8.00
N ILE A 110 -4.34 -3.47 -7.48
CA ILE A 110 -3.76 -4.78 -7.74
C ILE A 110 -4.50 -5.44 -8.89
N ASP A 111 -3.74 -5.94 -9.87
CA ASP A 111 -4.25 -6.57 -11.10
C ASP A 111 -5.28 -5.70 -11.84
N GLY A 112 -5.18 -4.38 -11.64
CA GLY A 112 -6.09 -3.42 -12.22
C GLY A 112 -7.48 -3.38 -11.58
N GLU A 113 -7.82 -4.18 -10.56
CA GLU A 113 -9.20 -4.29 -10.03
C GLU A 113 -9.34 -4.18 -8.51
N ILE A 114 -8.31 -4.53 -7.76
CA ILE A 114 -8.40 -4.70 -6.31
C ILE A 114 -7.77 -3.47 -5.63
N PRO A 115 -8.54 -2.67 -4.88
CA PRO A 115 -7.99 -1.53 -4.17
C PRO A 115 -7.33 -1.96 -2.86
N MET A 116 -6.16 -1.39 -2.58
CA MET A 116 -5.42 -1.56 -1.34
C MET A 116 -4.82 -0.21 -0.90
N MET A 117 -4.72 0.03 0.40
CA MET A 117 -3.99 1.15 0.96
C MET A 117 -3.01 0.66 2.02
N VAL A 118 -1.85 1.30 2.07
CA VAL A 118 -0.82 1.13 3.09
C VAL A 118 -0.63 2.47 3.78
N LEU A 119 -0.85 2.51 5.09
CA LEU A 119 -0.89 3.73 5.88
C LEU A 119 0.10 3.65 7.03
N ASP A 120 0.72 4.77 7.34
CA ASP A 120 1.45 4.96 8.58
C ASP A 120 0.62 5.81 9.55
N LEU A 121 0.10 5.18 10.61
CA LEU A 121 -0.74 5.84 11.62
C LEU A 121 0.03 6.26 12.87
N GLU A 122 1.19 5.66 13.10
CA GLU A 122 1.99 5.83 14.33
C GLU A 122 3.30 6.59 14.06
N GLY A 123 3.64 6.81 12.79
CA GLY A 123 4.77 7.60 12.35
C GLY A 123 6.11 6.88 12.57
N PRO A 124 7.21 7.63 12.76
CA PRO A 124 8.58 7.09 12.78
C PRO A 124 8.96 6.36 14.08
N PHE A 125 7.96 5.97 14.88
CA PHE A 125 8.17 5.44 16.23
C PHE A 125 7.91 3.94 16.33
N ASP A 126 7.04 3.40 15.47
CA ASP A 126 6.65 1.99 15.52
C ASP A 126 7.26 1.18 14.37
N ASN A 127 7.02 -0.12 14.41
CA ASN A 127 7.32 -1.07 13.37
C ASN A 127 6.08 -1.37 12.53
N GLY A 128 6.30 -1.75 11.28
CA GLY A 128 5.24 -2.11 10.37
C GLY A 128 4.40 -0.92 9.90
N LEU A 129 3.38 -1.24 9.13
CA LEU A 129 2.40 -0.29 8.60
C LEU A 129 1.01 -0.92 8.66
N VAL A 130 -0.02 -0.09 8.55
CA VAL A 130 -1.40 -0.56 8.47
C VAL A 130 -1.75 -0.86 7.01
N TYR A 131 -2.22 -2.07 6.76
CA TYR A 131 -2.67 -2.52 5.44
C TYR A 131 -4.19 -2.66 5.46
N VAL A 132 -4.86 -2.07 4.47
CA VAL A 132 -6.29 -2.26 4.26
C VAL A 132 -6.58 -2.57 2.81
N GLY A 133 -7.56 -3.45 2.59
CA GLY A 133 -8.01 -3.87 1.27
C GLY A 133 -9.52 -4.02 1.24
N ALA A 134 -10.07 -4.20 0.06
CA ALA A 134 -11.49 -4.48 -0.11
C ALA A 134 -11.86 -5.85 0.47
N SER A 135 -12.81 -5.88 1.40
CA SER A 135 -13.27 -7.10 2.11
C SER A 135 -13.68 -8.26 1.22
N ARG A 136 -14.19 -7.98 0.00
CA ARG A 136 -14.55 -9.02 -0.97
C ARG A 136 -13.36 -9.79 -1.54
N TYR A 137 -12.12 -9.34 -1.32
CA TYR A 137 -10.89 -9.97 -1.81
C TYR A 137 -9.95 -10.40 -0.67
N VAL A 138 -10.46 -10.58 0.56
CA VAL A 138 -9.66 -10.95 1.75
C VAL A 138 -8.77 -12.16 1.50
N ASP A 139 -9.24 -13.16 0.76
CA ASP A 139 -8.49 -14.39 0.48
C ASP A 139 -7.27 -14.17 -0.44
N LEU A 140 -7.25 -13.07 -1.20
CA LEU A 140 -6.13 -12.70 -2.09
C LEU A 140 -5.05 -11.89 -1.35
N MET A 141 -5.43 -11.17 -0.28
CA MET A 141 -4.52 -10.28 0.46
C MET A 141 -3.24 -10.95 1.00
N PRO A 142 -3.24 -12.23 1.44
CA PRO A 142 -2.00 -12.90 1.82
C PRO A 142 -0.97 -12.96 0.68
N GLN A 143 -1.41 -13.20 -0.56
CA GLN A 143 -0.52 -13.24 -1.71
C GLN A 143 -0.03 -11.84 -2.07
N VAL A 144 -0.94 -10.87 -2.13
CA VAL A 144 -0.60 -9.46 -2.38
C VAL A 144 0.45 -8.95 -1.40
N LYS A 145 0.27 -9.19 -0.09
CA LYS A 145 1.23 -8.75 0.93
C LYS A 145 2.59 -9.45 0.78
N ARG A 146 2.62 -10.73 0.42
CA ARG A 146 3.88 -11.45 0.15
C ARG A 146 4.63 -10.86 -1.04
N THR A 147 3.93 -10.57 -2.13
CA THR A 147 4.53 -9.95 -3.32
C THR A 147 5.06 -8.56 -3.00
N LEU A 148 4.27 -7.71 -2.36
CA LEU A 148 4.72 -6.40 -1.90
C LEU A 148 5.96 -6.50 -0.99
N THR A 149 5.96 -7.48 -0.07
CA THR A 149 7.09 -7.68 0.84
C THR A 149 8.36 -8.06 0.10
N LYS A 150 8.27 -9.01 -0.83
CA LYS A 150 9.41 -9.39 -1.68
C LYS A 150 9.95 -8.18 -2.44
N GLU A 151 9.07 -7.43 -3.11
CA GLU A 151 9.45 -6.23 -3.86
C GLU A 151 10.17 -5.19 -2.99
N LEU A 152 9.62 -4.88 -1.81
CA LEU A 152 10.21 -3.89 -0.90
C LEU A 152 11.53 -4.36 -0.27
N ARG A 153 11.72 -5.67 -0.08
CA ARG A 153 12.97 -6.23 0.44
C ARG A 153 14.09 -6.25 -0.60
N GLU A 154 13.74 -6.32 -1.88
CA GLU A 154 14.67 -6.27 -3.01
C GLU A 154 15.00 -4.83 -3.45
N THR A 155 14.21 -3.86 -2.98
CA THR A 155 14.34 -2.46 -3.34
C THR A 155 15.35 -1.72 -2.44
N SER A 156 16.20 -0.91 -3.06
CA SER A 156 17.08 0.00 -2.32
C SER A 156 16.31 1.20 -1.77
N PRO A 157 16.55 1.62 -0.52
CA PRO A 157 15.88 2.78 0.06
C PRO A 157 16.24 4.06 -0.70
N LYS A 158 15.28 4.98 -0.82
CA LYS A 158 15.46 6.28 -1.48
C LYS A 158 15.11 7.42 -0.53
N GLU A 159 15.84 8.52 -0.68
CA GLU A 159 15.72 9.70 0.18
C GLU A 159 14.30 10.28 0.19
N TYR A 160 13.87 10.72 1.36
CA TYR A 160 12.59 11.38 1.54
C TYR A 160 12.62 12.36 2.73
N VAL A 161 11.69 13.31 2.69
CA VAL A 161 11.37 14.21 3.80
C VAL A 161 9.85 14.23 3.94
N ASP A 162 9.38 13.87 5.13
CA ASP A 162 7.97 13.90 5.51
C ASP A 162 7.83 14.61 6.88
N TYR A 163 6.59 14.92 7.24
CA TYR A 163 6.24 15.47 8.54
C TYR A 163 5.21 14.59 9.23
N PHE A 164 5.30 14.52 10.55
CA PHE A 164 4.37 13.76 11.37
C PHE A 164 4.01 14.59 12.60
N PHE A 165 2.72 14.63 12.95
CA PHE A 165 2.29 15.12 14.24
C PHE A 165 2.05 13.92 15.14
N SER A 166 2.63 13.89 16.34
CA SER A 166 2.33 12.87 17.34
C SER A 166 1.23 13.41 18.28
N PRO A 167 0.00 12.87 18.24
CA PRO A 167 -1.07 13.30 19.14
C PRO A 167 -0.73 13.04 20.61
N GLU A 168 -0.11 11.89 20.89
CA GLU A 168 0.28 11.49 22.24
C GLU A 168 1.26 12.47 22.89
N ARG A 169 2.12 13.09 22.07
CA ARG A 169 3.16 14.02 22.52
C ARG A 169 2.77 15.49 22.31
N GLY A 170 1.71 15.75 21.54
CA GLY A 170 1.37 17.10 21.09
C GLY A 170 2.50 17.76 20.27
N GLN A 171 3.32 16.98 19.57
CA GLN A 171 4.62 17.41 19.03
C GLN A 171 4.76 17.08 17.54
N TRP A 172 5.31 18.03 16.77
CA TRP A 172 5.64 17.82 15.36
C TRP A 172 7.05 17.25 15.18
N TYR A 173 7.18 16.39 14.19
CA TYR A 173 8.42 15.74 13.81
C TYR A 173 8.70 15.95 12.33
N LYS A 174 9.95 16.25 12.00
CA LYS A 174 10.51 16.09 10.64
C LYS A 174 11.11 14.69 10.56
N VAL A 175 10.66 13.91 9.59
CA VAL A 175 11.10 12.52 9.39
C VAL A 175 11.84 12.43 8.08
N THR A 176 13.08 11.95 8.12
CA THR A 176 13.93 11.93 6.92
C THR A 176 14.70 10.64 6.79
N TYR A 177 14.93 10.26 5.54
CA TYR A 177 16.06 9.42 5.15
C TYR A 177 16.88 10.22 4.14
N GLU A 178 18.13 10.54 4.47
CA GLU A 178 19.03 11.36 3.65
C GLU A 178 20.47 10.92 3.90
N ALA A 179 21.27 10.80 2.84
CA ALA A 179 22.67 10.39 2.89
C ALA A 179 22.92 9.07 3.67
N GLY A 180 21.96 8.14 3.62
CA GLY A 180 22.06 6.84 4.31
C GLY A 180 21.66 6.86 5.79
N GLU A 181 21.19 7.99 6.31
CA GLU A 181 20.80 8.12 7.71
C GLU A 181 19.29 8.38 7.88
N TYR A 182 18.70 7.66 8.84
CA TYR A 182 17.31 7.86 9.27
C TYR A 182 17.27 8.84 10.45
N ARG A 183 16.48 9.91 10.34
CA ARG A 183 16.33 10.91 11.41
C ARG A 183 14.86 11.23 11.68
N LYS A 184 14.59 11.52 12.96
CA LYS A 184 13.33 12.06 13.45
C LYS A 184 13.63 13.21 14.39
N GLU A 185 13.30 14.43 13.97
CA GLU A 185 13.66 15.65 14.66
C GLU A 185 12.41 16.35 15.18
N GLU A 186 12.39 16.70 16.46
CA GLU A 186 11.33 17.55 17.01
C GLU A 186 11.42 18.94 16.41
N ILE A 187 10.31 19.41 15.86
CA ILE A 187 10.21 20.72 15.22
C ILE A 187 8.96 21.44 15.70
N LYS A 188 8.91 22.76 15.49
CA LYS A 188 7.62 23.45 15.52
C LYS A 188 6.78 23.02 14.32
N LYS A 189 5.47 23.21 14.39
CA LYS A 189 4.57 23.00 13.25
C LYS A 189 5.16 23.67 11.99
N PRO A 190 5.37 22.93 10.89
CA PRO A 190 5.91 23.51 9.68
C PRO A 190 5.03 24.65 9.16
N SER A 191 5.65 25.78 8.80
CA SER A 191 4.94 27.00 8.40
C SER A 191 4.10 26.85 7.13
N HIS A 192 4.43 25.89 6.27
CA HIS A 192 3.69 25.61 5.03
C HIS A 192 2.44 24.73 5.27
N ILE A 193 2.33 24.07 6.42
CA ILE A 193 1.14 23.28 6.78
C ILE A 193 0.10 24.22 7.36
N LYS A 194 -0.91 24.54 6.55
CA LYS A 194 -2.07 25.34 6.97
C LYS A 194 -3.12 24.40 7.56
N THR A 195 -3.62 24.73 8.75
CA THR A 195 -4.83 24.15 9.34
C THR A 195 -5.91 25.21 9.31
#